data_AF-A0A2A2W8Q5-F1
#
_entry.id   AF-A0A2A2W8Q5-F1
#
_cell.length_a   1.000
_cell.length_b   1.000
_cell.length_c   1.000
_cell.angle_alpha   90.00
_cell.angle_beta   90.00
_cell.angle_gamma   90.00
#
_symmetry.space_group_name_H-M   'P 1'
#
loop_
_entity.id
_entity.type
_entity.pdbx_description
1 polymer ?
#
loop_
_entity_poly.entity_id
_entity_poly.type
_entity_poly.pdbx_seq_one_letter_code
_entity_poly.pdbx_strand_id
1 'polypeptide(L)'
;MITATASATTIESVYEPVLQALENLLVSVRSESVGRVALEHAFSLLETLPLSSSEYGVARLRLTNAKNYLTANEHGAAAWEIRTVMLALRANVVDGHRQLKALQWTG
;
A
#
# COMPACT_ATOMS: atom_id res chain seq x y z
N MET A 1 15.27 36.16 4.74
CA MET A 1 15.48 35.21 3.65
C MET A 1 15.37 33.82 4.26
N ILE A 2 14.23 33.13 4.07
CA ILE A 2 14.03 31.77 4.61
C ILE A 2 14.40 30.81 3.48
N THR A 3 15.57 30.19 3.57
CA THR A 3 15.93 29.05 2.72
C THR A 3 15.11 27.86 3.19
N ALA A 4 14.02 27.57 2.47
CA ALA A 4 13.28 26.32 2.62
C ALA A 4 14.19 25.19 2.12
N THR A 5 14.74 24.42 3.04
CA THR A 5 15.44 23.17 2.74
C THR A 5 14.40 22.20 2.17
N ALA A 6 14.47 21.94 0.86
CA ALA A 6 13.70 20.89 0.23
C ALA A 6 14.08 19.56 0.90
N SER A 7 13.22 19.05 1.78
CA SER A 7 13.39 17.71 2.34
C SER A 7 13.23 16.74 1.18
N ALA A 8 14.31 16.05 0.80
CA ALA A 8 14.25 15.01 -0.21
C ALA A 8 13.24 13.95 0.23
N THR A 9 12.09 13.90 -0.44
CA THR A 9 11.06 12.89 -0.20
C THR A 9 11.64 11.53 -0.58
N THR A 10 11.90 10.66 0.39
CA THR A 10 12.36 9.31 0.10
C THR A 10 11.20 8.47 -0.43
N ILE A 11 11.49 7.45 -1.24
CA ILE A 11 10.47 6.51 -1.73
C ILE A 11 9.72 5.90 -0.54
N GLU A 12 10.41 5.56 0.57
CA GLU A 12 9.75 5.07 1.79
C GLU A 12 8.70 6.05 2.31
N SER A 13 9.01 7.34 2.38
CA SER A 13 8.08 8.35 2.91
C SER A 13 6.78 8.50 2.11
N VAL A 14 6.77 8.08 0.85
CA VAL A 14 5.57 8.07 -0.01
C VAL A 14 4.70 6.84 0.28
N TYR A 15 5.31 5.68 0.53
CA TYR A 15 4.62 4.41 0.71
C TYR A 15 4.18 4.14 2.16
N GLU A 16 4.92 4.66 3.14
CA GLU A 16 4.70 4.38 4.56
C GLU A 16 3.27 4.69 5.04
N PRO A 17 2.64 5.84 4.69
CA PRO A 17 1.28 6.13 5.15
C PRO A 17 0.26 5.10 4.64
N VAL A 18 0.44 4.62 3.41
CA VAL A 18 -0.45 3.62 2.81
C VAL A 18 -0.21 2.25 3.42
N LEU A 19 1.04 1.87 3.66
CA LEU A 19 1.40 0.62 4.34
C LEU A 19 0.83 0.59 5.76
N GLN A 20 0.93 1.68 6.52
CA GLN A 20 0.38 1.78 7.87
C GLN A 20 -1.15 1.68 7.87
N ALA A 21 -1.82 2.31 6.91
CA ALA A 21 -3.27 2.21 6.78
C ALA A 21 -3.73 0.78 6.45
N LEU A 22 -3.02 0.08 5.56
CA LEU A 22 -3.29 -1.32 5.23
C LEU A 22 -3.00 -2.26 6.40
N GLU A 23 -1.99 -1.97 7.22
CA GLU A 23 -1.70 -2.72 8.44
C GLU A 23 -2.83 -2.58 9.47
N ASN A 24 -3.30 -1.35 9.69
CA ASN A 24 -4.44 -1.08 10.56
C ASN A 24 -5.70 -1.81 10.06
N LEU A 25 -5.95 -1.77 8.75
CA LEU A 25 -7.06 -2.49 8.13
C LEU A 25 -6.92 -4.01 8.34
N LEU A 26 -5.72 -4.57 8.16
CA LEU A 26 -5.44 -5.99 8.38
C LEU A 26 -5.71 -6.40 9.83
N VAL A 27 -5.31 -5.59 10.80
CA VAL A 27 -5.61 -5.82 12.22
C VAL A 27 -7.12 -5.83 12.45
N SER A 28 -7.85 -4.82 11.95
CA SER A 28 -9.31 -4.75 12.10
C SER A 28 -10.06 -5.92 11.45
N VAL A 29 -9.61 -6.36 10.27
CA VAL A 29 -10.17 -7.53 9.59
C VAL A 29 -9.97 -8.80 10.40
N ARG A 30 -8.78 -8.99 11.01
CA ARG A 30 -8.48 -10.17 11.84
C ARG A 30 -9.24 -10.17 13.16
N SER A 31 -9.53 -8.99 13.72
CA SER A 31 -10.34 -8.85 14.93
C SER A 31 -11.84 -8.74 14.66
N GLU A 32 -12.28 -8.99 13.42
CA GLU A 32 -13.70 -8.92 13.00
C GLU A 32 -14.37 -7.56 13.32
N SER A 33 -13.58 -6.49 13.41
CA SER A 33 -14.01 -5.14 13.78
C SER A 33 -13.99 -4.17 12.60
N VAL A 34 -13.96 -4.70 11.38
CA VAL A 34 -13.75 -3.90 10.18
C VAL A 34 -14.99 -3.09 9.81
N GLY A 35 -14.85 -1.77 9.76
CA GLY A 35 -15.86 -0.88 9.21
C GLY A 35 -15.77 -0.78 7.69
N ARG A 36 -16.91 -0.67 6.99
CA ARG A 36 -17.01 -0.49 5.53
C ARG A 36 -16.16 0.69 5.01
N VAL A 37 -16.06 1.75 5.80
CA VAL A 37 -15.28 2.98 5.50
C VAL A 37 -13.77 2.70 5.39
N ALA A 38 -13.24 1.75 6.16
CA ALA A 38 -11.80 1.47 6.19
C ALA A 38 -11.29 0.85 4.87
N LEU A 39 -12.12 0.04 4.21
CA LEU A 39 -11.80 -0.53 2.89
C LEU A 39 -11.84 0.52 1.79
N GLU A 40 -12.85 1.38 1.79
CA GLU A 40 -12.98 2.45 0.79
C GLU A 40 -11.79 3.42 0.88
N HIS A 41 -11.35 3.74 2.10
CA HIS A 41 -10.16 4.53 2.33
C HIS A 41 -8.88 3.87 1.76
N ALA A 42 -8.75 2.54 1.88
CA ALA A 42 -7.62 1.81 1.31
C ALA A 42 -7.54 1.92 -0.23
N PHE A 43 -8.67 1.96 -0.94
CA PHE A 43 -8.68 2.19 -2.39
C PHE A 43 -8.16 3.58 -2.75
N SER A 44 -8.62 4.62 -2.07
CA SER A 44 -8.16 5.99 -2.32
C SER A 44 -6.66 6.16 -2.04
N LEU A 45 -6.14 5.48 -1.01
CA LEU A 45 -4.71 5.52 -0.68
C LEU A 45 -3.84 4.85 -1.74
N LEU A 46 -4.33 3.82 -2.44
CA LEU A 46 -3.58 3.21 -3.55
C LEU A 46 -3.41 4.18 -4.73
N GLU A 47 -4.36 5.09 -4.95
CA GLU A 47 -4.31 6.07 -6.04
C GLU A 47 -3.23 7.14 -5.83
N THR A 48 -2.77 7.33 -4.60
CA THR A 48 -1.71 8.29 -4.28
C THR A 48 -0.30 7.72 -4.46
N LEU A 49 -0.18 6.40 -4.70
CA LEU A 49 1.12 5.75 -4.85
C LEU A 49 1.61 5.81 -6.30
N PRO A 50 2.92 5.96 -6.53
CA PRO A 50 3.51 5.95 -7.85
C PRO A 50 3.65 4.51 -8.39
N LEU A 51 2.52 3.82 -8.51
CA LEU A 51 2.43 2.47 -9.05
C LEU A 51 2.29 2.53 -10.58
N SER A 52 2.87 1.57 -11.28
CA SER A 52 2.50 1.32 -12.68
C SER A 52 1.03 0.90 -12.76
N SER A 53 0.42 1.06 -13.95
CA SER A 53 -0.96 0.65 -14.17
C SER A 53 -1.19 -0.84 -13.86
N SER A 54 -0.18 -1.68 -14.09
CA SER A 54 -0.24 -3.11 -13.79
C SER A 54 -0.27 -3.40 -12.29
N GLU A 55 0.60 -2.75 -11.51
CA GLU A 55 0.68 -2.90 -10.06
C GLU A 55 -0.57 -2.35 -9.37
N TYR A 56 -1.03 -1.17 -9.82
CA TYR A 56 -2.30 -0.59 -9.34
C TYR A 56 -3.47 -1.52 -9.66
N GLY A 57 -3.54 -2.07 -10.88
CA GLY A 57 -4.59 -3.02 -11.28
C GLY A 57 -4.63 -4.26 -10.39
N VAL A 58 -3.47 -4.84 -10.07
CA VAL A 58 -3.36 -5.98 -9.17
C VAL A 58 -3.76 -5.60 -7.75
N ALA A 59 -3.24 -4.49 -7.21
CA ALA A 59 -3.57 -4.05 -5.85
C ALA A 59 -5.07 -3.78 -5.68
N ARG A 60 -5.69 -3.12 -6.67
CA ARG A 60 -7.13 -2.85 -6.69
C ARG A 60 -7.96 -4.13 -6.78
N LEU A 61 -7.56 -5.10 -7.60
CA LEU A 61 -8.23 -6.40 -7.69
C LEU A 61 -8.19 -7.13 -6.34
N ARG A 62 -7.03 -7.15 -5.69
CA ARG A 62 -6.83 -7.80 -4.38
C ARG A 62 -7.70 -7.16 -3.29
N LEU A 63 -7.78 -5.83 -3.22
CA LEU A 63 -8.71 -5.16 -2.28
C LEU A 63 -10.19 -5.43 -2.62
N THR A 64 -10.53 -5.58 -3.90
CA THR A 64 -11.88 -5.97 -4.33
C THR A 64 -12.22 -7.37 -3.84
N ASN A 65 -11.30 -8.33 -3.98
CA ASN A 65 -11.47 -9.67 -3.44
C ASN A 65 -11.61 -9.65 -1.92
N ALA A 66 -10.78 -8.87 -1.22
CA ALA A 66 -10.88 -8.73 0.24
C ALA A 66 -12.27 -8.26 0.67
N LYS A 67 -12.84 -7.26 -0.02
CA LYS A 67 -14.21 -6.78 0.21
C LYS A 67 -15.25 -7.88 -0.03
N ASN A 68 -15.11 -8.67 -1.09
CA ASN A 68 -16.03 -9.76 -1.39
C ASN A 68 -15.96 -10.85 -0.31
N TYR A 69 -14.77 -11.24 0.11
CA TYR A 69 -14.57 -12.22 1.19
C TYR A 69 -15.15 -11.74 2.51
N LEU A 70 -15.00 -10.47 2.87
CA LEU A 70 -15.66 -9.91 4.06
C LEU A 70 -17.18 -9.97 3.97
N THR A 71 -17.74 -9.74 2.79
CA THR A 71 -19.19 -9.88 2.55
C THR A 71 -19.64 -11.34 2.70
N ALA A 72 -18.77 -12.29 2.38
CA ALA A 72 -18.99 -13.73 2.57
C ALA A 72 -18.62 -14.24 3.98
N ASN A 73 -18.25 -13.34 4.91
CA ASN A 73 -17.77 -13.66 6.27
C ASN A 73 -16.45 -14.47 6.30
N GLU A 74 -15.67 -14.44 5.22
CA GLU A 74 -14.37 -15.13 5.06
C GLU A 74 -13.20 -14.22 5.46
N HIS A 75 -13.13 -13.84 6.75
CA HIS A 75 -12.14 -12.92 7.28
C HIS A 75 -10.68 -13.33 7.02
N GLY A 76 -10.37 -14.63 7.08
CA GLY A 76 -9.03 -15.15 6.80
C GLY A 76 -8.60 -14.92 5.35
N ALA A 77 -9.50 -15.14 4.38
CA ALA A 77 -9.24 -14.90 2.97
C ALA A 77 -9.07 -13.40 2.69
N ALA A 78 -9.91 -12.56 3.30
CA ALA A 78 -9.77 -11.10 3.20
C ALA A 78 -8.43 -10.60 3.76
N ALA A 79 -8.04 -11.09 4.94
CA ALA A 79 -6.75 -10.76 5.55
C ALA A 79 -5.57 -11.18 4.68
N TRP A 80 -5.67 -12.33 4.01
CA TRP A 80 -4.64 -12.81 3.10
C TRP A 80 -4.49 -11.90 1.87
N GLU A 81 -5.60 -11.45 1.27
CA GLU A 81 -5.56 -10.52 0.13
C GLU A 81 -4.92 -9.18 0.52
N ILE A 82 -5.30 -8.61 1.68
CA ILE A 82 -4.72 -7.36 2.18
C ILE A 82 -3.23 -7.51 2.46
N ARG A 83 -2.82 -8.59 3.13
CA ARG A 83 -1.40 -8.89 3.38
C ARG A 83 -0.62 -9.01 2.08
N THR A 84 -1.20 -9.61 1.05
CA THR A 84 -0.56 -9.75 -0.27
C THR A 84 -0.31 -8.38 -0.90
N VAL A 85 -1.26 -7.44 -0.82
CA VAL A 85 -1.06 -6.05 -1.26
C VAL A 85 0.09 -5.40 -0.50
N MET A 86 0.13 -5.52 0.83
CA MET A 86 1.21 -4.95 1.64
C MET A 86 2.59 -5.48 1.24
N LEU A 87 2.71 -6.79 1.00
CA LEU A 87 3.97 -7.40 0.57
C LEU A 87 4.43 -6.88 -0.79
N ALA A 88 3.50 -6.74 -1.74
CA ALA A 88 3.81 -6.18 -3.06
C ALA A 88 4.28 -4.71 -2.97
N LEU A 89 3.59 -3.88 -2.19
CA LEU A 89 3.99 -2.49 -1.97
C LEU A 89 5.37 -2.37 -1.30
N ARG A 90 5.68 -3.24 -0.32
CA ARG A 90 7.00 -3.28 0.31
C ARG A 90 8.10 -3.70 -0.68
N ALA A 91 7.80 -4.60 -1.62
CA ALA A 91 8.75 -4.96 -2.68
C ALA A 91 9.06 -3.76 -3.59
N ASN A 92 8.04 -2.96 -3.93
CA ASN A 92 8.23 -1.76 -4.76
C ASN A 92 9.11 -0.70 -4.10
N VAL A 93 9.04 -0.55 -2.78
CA VAL A 93 9.97 0.31 -2.03
C VAL A 93 11.42 -0.17 -2.23
N VAL A 94 11.67 -1.46 -2.03
CA VAL A 94 13.01 -2.05 -2.18
C VAL A 94 13.55 -1.92 -3.61
N ASP A 95 12.72 -2.16 -4.62
CA ASP A 95 13.11 -2.03 -6.02
C ASP A 95 13.38 -0.57 -6.40
N GLY A 96 12.57 0.36 -5.89
CA GLY A 96 12.82 1.80 -6.02
C GLY A 96 14.18 2.21 -5.45
N HIS A 97 14.56 1.69 -4.27
CA HIS A 97 15.90 1.92 -3.73
C HIS A 97 17.01 1.35 -4.60
N ARG A 98 16.80 0.17 -5.21
CA ARG A 98 17.80 -0.44 -6.10
C ARG A 98 18.04 0.42 -7.34
N GLN A 99 16.97 0.94 -7.95
CA GLN A 99 17.06 1.80 -9.13
C GLN A 99 17.75 3.15 -8.82
N LEU A 100 17.39 3.80 -7.71
CA LEU A 100 18.04 5.04 -7.29
C LEU A 100 19.54 4.85 -7.02
N LYS A 101 19.94 3.75 -6.35
CA LYS A 101 21.35 3.43 -6.15
C LYS A 101 22.08 3.19 -7.47
N ALA A 102 21.49 2.47 -8.42
CA ALA A 102 22.13 2.22 -9.72
C ALA A 102 22.44 3.52 -10.49
N LEU A 103 21.53 4.50 -10.45
CA LEU A 103 21.70 5.81 -11.11
C LEU A 103 22.78 6.68 -10.46
N GLN A 104 23.06 6.51 -9.16
CA GLN A 104 24.09 7.26 -8.44
C GLN A 104 25.52 6.80 -8.76
N TRP A 105 25.70 5.60 -9.31
CA TRP A 105 27.03 5.04 -9.62
C TRP A 105 27.46 5.25 -11.07
N THR A 106 26.56 5.77 -11.91
CA THR A 106 26.80 6.05 -13.33
C THR A 106 27.03 7.54 -13.64
N GLY A 107 27.10 8.38 -12.61
CA GLY A 107 27.32 9.84 -12.71
C GLY A 107 28.69 10.27 -12.23
#